data_AF-A0A1N7GCZ4-F1
#
_entry.id   AF-A0A1N7GCZ4-F1
#
_cell.length_a   1.000
_cell.length_b   1.000
_cell.length_c   1.000
_cell.angle_alpha   90.00
_cell.angle_beta   90.00
_cell.angle_gamma   90.00
#
_symmetry.space_group_name_H-M   'P 1'
#
loop_
_entity.id
_entity.type
_entity.pdbx_description
1 polymer ?
#
loop_
_entity_poly.entity_id
_entity_poly.type
_entity_poly.pdbx_seq_one_letter_code
_entity_poly.pdbx_strand_id
1 'polypeptide(L)'
;MTELQGLHAPFLISWLGIWLFAFLGGVASAFIKIADIDKRLIAPFIAKPLIGTICGVGVAIYLNGDNHPPSATLIAWALVGSVFLTPIITGLLVFISDQKRQDEVYQNIKDKYLPFNKEDKK
;
A
#
# COMPACT_ATOMS: atom_id res chain seq x y z
N MET A 1 -0.55 20.02 -30.61
CA MET A 1 -0.59 19.01 -29.53
C MET A 1 0.47 19.43 -28.53
N THR A 2 0.04 19.95 -27.37
CA THR A 2 0.91 20.44 -26.31
C THR A 2 1.71 19.27 -25.75
N GLU A 3 2.94 19.11 -26.22
CA GLU A 3 3.93 18.34 -25.47
C GLU A 3 4.11 19.05 -24.13
N LEU A 4 3.62 18.43 -23.04
CA LEU A 4 4.05 18.78 -21.69
C LEU A 4 5.55 18.41 -21.59
N GLN A 5 6.40 19.25 -22.17
CA GLN A 5 7.85 19.13 -22.16
C GLN A 5 8.34 19.15 -20.72
N GLY A 6 8.56 17.96 -20.15
CA GLY A 6 9.07 17.76 -18.78
C GLY A 6 8.24 16.81 -17.91
N LEU A 7 7.06 16.36 -18.33
CA LEU A 7 6.35 15.32 -17.58
C LEU A 7 6.85 13.93 -17.98
N HIS A 8 7.39 13.21 -17.00
CA HIS A 8 7.75 11.80 -17.15
C HIS A 8 6.62 10.90 -16.66
N ALA A 9 6.71 9.60 -16.93
CA ALA A 9 5.87 8.62 -16.25
C ALA A 9 5.96 8.81 -14.72
N PRO A 10 4.86 8.68 -13.97
CA PRO A 10 3.51 8.29 -14.38
C PRO A 10 2.59 9.48 -14.74
N PHE A 11 3.11 10.68 -14.98
CA PHE A 11 2.30 11.90 -15.13
C PHE A 11 1.90 12.21 -16.58
N LEU A 12 2.43 11.45 -17.54
CA LEU A 12 2.06 11.53 -18.95
C LEU A 12 0.56 11.24 -19.16
N ILE A 13 -0.07 11.89 -20.14
CA ILE A 13 -1.48 11.67 -20.50
C ILE A 13 -1.77 10.19 -20.84
N SER A 14 -0.79 9.47 -21.40
CA SER A 14 -0.89 8.04 -21.69
C SER A 14 -1.07 7.16 -20.43
N TRP A 15 -0.79 7.69 -19.24
CA TRP A 15 -0.94 7.01 -17.96
C TRP A 15 -2.29 7.26 -17.29
N LEU A 16 -3.16 8.10 -17.87
CA LEU A 16 -4.48 8.40 -17.27
C LEU A 16 -5.31 7.15 -17.03
N GLY A 17 -5.26 6.17 -17.93
CA GLY A 17 -5.95 4.88 -17.74
C GLY A 17 -5.42 4.11 -16.53
N ILE A 18 -4.11 4.12 -16.33
CA ILE A 18 -3.46 3.48 -15.17
C ILE A 18 -3.89 4.18 -13.87
N TRP A 19 -3.86 5.51 -13.85
CA TRP A 19 -4.32 6.30 -12.70
C TRP A 19 -5.79 6.04 -12.36
N LEU A 20 -6.66 6.03 -13.37
CA LEU A 20 -8.09 5.79 -13.18
C LEU A 20 -8.34 4.41 -12.56
N PHE A 21 -7.71 3.36 -13.09
CA PHE A 21 -7.91 2.01 -12.57
C PHE A 21 -7.22 1.77 -11.23
N ALA A 22 -6.07 2.41 -10.97
CA ALA A 22 -5.46 2.43 -9.64
C ALA A 22 -6.40 3.10 -8.62
N PHE A 23 -7.03 4.22 -8.99
CA PHE A 23 -7.99 4.91 -8.13
C PHE A 23 -9.24 4.09 -7.87
N LEU A 24 -9.84 3.51 -8.91
CA LEU A 24 -10.99 2.60 -8.77
C LEU A 24 -10.65 1.39 -7.90
N GLY A 25 -9.45 0.82 -8.05
CA GLY A 25 -8.96 -0.24 -7.17
C GLY A 25 -8.81 0.22 -5.72
N GLY A 26 -8.42 1.47 -5.50
CA GLY A 26 -8.25 2.05 -4.18
C GLY A 26 -9.62 2.23 -3.51
N VAL A 27 -10.58 2.75 -4.26
CA VAL A 27 -11.99 2.83 -3.83
C VAL A 27 -12.55 1.44 -3.53
N ALA A 28 -12.32 0.46 -4.40
CA ALA A 28 -12.74 -0.92 -4.18
C ALA A 28 -12.10 -1.52 -2.90
N SER A 29 -10.83 -1.23 -2.64
CA SER A 29 -10.14 -1.67 -1.41
C SER A 29 -10.74 -1.08 -0.14
N ALA A 30 -11.39 0.09 -0.21
CA ALA A 30 -12.03 0.70 0.95
C ALA A 30 -13.20 -0.14 1.50
N PHE A 31 -13.80 -0.98 0.65
CA PHE A 31 -14.84 -1.94 1.04
C PHE A 31 -14.27 -3.17 1.76
N ILE A 32 -12.96 -3.42 1.68
CA ILE A 32 -12.28 -4.48 2.45
C ILE A 32 -12.06 -3.98 3.87
N LYS A 33 -13.01 -4.30 4.76
CA LYS A 33 -12.97 -3.88 6.16
C LYS A 33 -12.08 -4.80 6.98
N ILE A 34 -11.12 -4.21 7.68
CA ILE A 34 -10.27 -4.91 8.65
C ILE A 34 -10.38 -4.11 9.95
N ALA A 35 -11.18 -4.61 10.90
CA ALA A 35 -11.63 -3.85 12.06
C ALA A 35 -10.47 -3.23 12.88
N ASP A 36 -9.38 -3.97 13.06
CA ASP A 36 -8.21 -3.48 13.80
C ASP A 36 -7.45 -2.36 13.09
N ILE A 37 -7.41 -2.41 11.75
CA ILE A 37 -6.76 -1.39 10.92
C ILE A 37 -7.66 -0.14 10.85
N ASP A 38 -8.95 -0.36 10.59
CA ASP A 38 -9.90 0.72 10.31
C ASP A 38 -10.16 1.62 11.52
N LYS A 39 -10.15 1.04 12.74
CA LYS A 39 -10.29 1.81 14.00
C LYS A 39 -9.11 2.74 14.27
N ARG A 40 -7.96 2.51 13.63
CA ARG A 40 -6.72 3.25 13.86
C ARG A 40 -6.42 4.27 12.76
N LEU A 41 -7.21 4.26 11.69
CA LEU A 41 -7.17 5.26 10.64
C LEU A 41 -8.14 6.40 10.97
N ILE A 42 -7.67 7.65 10.83
CA ILE A 42 -8.50 8.84 11.06
C ILE A 42 -9.67 8.91 10.05
N ALA A 43 -9.42 8.52 8.80
CA ALA A 43 -10.42 8.52 7.74
C ALA A 43 -10.22 7.32 6.80
N PRO A 44 -10.62 6.09 7.18
CA PRO A 44 -10.32 4.87 6.42
C PRO A 44 -10.88 4.90 4.99
N PHE A 45 -12.04 5.52 4.78
CA PHE A 45 -12.66 5.67 3.47
C PHE A 45 -11.95 6.66 2.53
N ILE A 46 -11.04 7.49 3.05
CA ILE A 46 -10.21 8.41 2.24
C ILE A 46 -8.78 7.87 2.15
N ALA A 47 -8.25 7.39 3.28
CA ALA A 47 -6.90 6.86 3.38
C ALA A 47 -6.68 5.63 2.49
N LYS A 48 -7.61 4.65 2.51
CA LYS A 48 -7.47 3.43 1.71
C LYS A 48 -7.49 3.71 0.20
N PRO A 49 -8.40 4.54 -0.34
CA PRO A 49 -8.32 4.93 -1.75
C PRO A 49 -7.01 5.60 -2.13
N LEU A 50 -6.50 6.51 -1.30
CA LEU A 50 -5.22 7.18 -1.56
C LEU A 50 -4.05 6.19 -1.55
N ILE A 51 -3.95 5.37 -0.50
CA ILE A 51 -2.91 4.34 -0.36
C ILE A 51 -2.98 3.37 -1.55
N GLY A 52 -4.17 2.89 -1.89
CA GLY A 52 -4.37 1.99 -3.01
C GLY A 52 -4.00 2.58 -4.35
N THR A 53 -4.39 3.83 -4.61
CA THR A 53 -4.00 4.54 -5.83
C THR A 53 -2.48 4.60 -5.95
N ILE A 54 -1.78 4.96 -4.87
CA ILE A 54 -0.31 5.02 -4.84
C ILE A 54 0.29 3.63 -5.08
N CYS A 55 -0.23 2.60 -4.41
CA CYS A 55 0.23 1.22 -4.60
C CYS A 55 0.03 0.72 -6.04
N GLY A 56 -1.16 0.96 -6.63
CA GLY A 56 -1.47 0.55 -7.99
C GLY A 56 -0.60 1.23 -9.03
N VAL A 57 -0.41 2.56 -8.91
CA VAL A 57 0.51 3.30 -9.78
C VAL A 57 1.95 2.83 -9.57
N GLY A 58 2.37 2.59 -8.32
CA GLY A 58 3.70 2.06 -8.01
C GLY A 58 3.98 0.69 -8.65
N VAL A 59 3.00 -0.23 -8.61
CA VAL A 59 3.10 -1.52 -9.30
C VAL A 59 3.20 -1.32 -10.81
N ALA A 60 2.41 -0.41 -11.39
CA ALA A 60 2.47 -0.12 -12.81
C ALA A 60 3.82 0.47 -13.22
N ILE A 61 4.41 1.37 -12.43
CA ILE A 61 5.76 1.91 -12.66
C ILE A 61 6.79 0.79 -12.61
N TYR A 62 6.75 -0.05 -11.58
CA TYR A 62 7.68 -1.17 -11.42
C TYR A 62 7.64 -2.14 -12.60
N LEU A 63 6.45 -2.45 -13.11
CA LEU A 63 6.25 -3.37 -14.23
C LEU A 63 6.47 -2.72 -15.61
N ASN A 64 6.43 -1.38 -15.72
CA ASN A 64 6.52 -0.71 -17.01
C ASN A 64 7.90 -0.85 -17.67
N GLY A 65 8.98 -0.96 -16.89
CA GLY A 65 10.35 -1.14 -17.41
C GLY A 65 10.74 -0.09 -18.46
N ASP A 66 10.43 1.19 -18.21
CA ASP A 66 10.69 2.34 -19.08
C ASP A 66 10.06 2.31 -20.49
N ASN A 67 9.05 1.47 -20.71
CA ASN A 67 8.30 1.47 -21.97
C ASN A 67 7.43 2.73 -22.12
N HIS A 68 7.50 3.35 -23.31
CA HIS A 68 6.68 4.49 -23.70
C HIS A 68 6.12 4.28 -25.12
N PRO A 69 4.78 4.19 -25.30
CA PRO A 69 3.71 4.31 -24.31
C PRO A 69 3.60 3.08 -23.37
N PRO A 70 2.98 3.24 -22.18
CA PRO A 70 2.77 2.12 -21.25
C PRO A 70 1.88 1.03 -21.87
N SER A 71 2.20 -0.24 -21.58
CA SER A 71 1.37 -1.37 -22.02
C SER A 71 -0.02 -1.31 -21.40
N ALA A 72 -1.06 -1.61 -22.19
CA ALA A 72 -2.44 -1.70 -21.71
C ALA A 72 -2.62 -2.73 -20.58
N THR A 73 -1.76 -3.75 -20.51
CA THR A 73 -1.77 -4.75 -19.43
C THR A 73 -1.49 -4.15 -18.05
N LEU A 74 -0.80 -3.00 -17.99
CA LEU A 74 -0.52 -2.30 -16.75
C LEU A 74 -1.77 -1.75 -16.07
N ILE A 75 -2.86 -1.52 -16.81
CA ILE A 75 -4.14 -1.08 -16.26
C ILE A 75 -4.70 -2.16 -15.32
N ALA A 76 -4.67 -3.43 -15.75
CA ALA A 76 -5.11 -4.55 -14.93
C ALA A 76 -4.22 -4.73 -13.70
N TRP A 77 -2.89 -4.61 -13.87
CA TRP A 77 -1.96 -4.69 -12.75
C TRP A 77 -2.08 -3.53 -11.77
N ALA A 78 -2.39 -2.34 -12.24
CA ALA A 78 -2.66 -1.18 -11.38
C ALA A 78 -3.92 -1.40 -10.53
N LEU A 79 -4.97 -1.97 -11.12
CA LEU A 79 -6.19 -2.34 -10.40
C LEU A 79 -5.92 -3.42 -9.35
N VAL A 80 -5.28 -4.53 -9.74
CA VAL A 80 -4.95 -5.65 -8.85
C VAL A 80 -4.03 -5.18 -7.72
N GLY A 81 -2.94 -4.50 -8.06
CA GLY A 81 -2.00 -3.95 -7.09
C GLY A 81 -2.69 -3.02 -6.10
N SER A 82 -3.56 -2.13 -6.59
CA SER A 82 -4.33 -1.23 -5.74
C SER A 82 -5.27 -1.98 -4.78
N VAL A 83 -6.06 -2.95 -5.26
CA VAL A 83 -7.01 -3.68 -4.39
C VAL A 83 -6.31 -4.51 -3.33
N PHE A 84 -5.29 -5.28 -3.72
CA PHE A 84 -4.67 -6.28 -2.83
C PHE A 84 -3.54 -5.74 -1.97
N LEU A 85 -2.76 -4.76 -2.46
CA LEU A 85 -1.69 -4.17 -1.64
C LEU A 85 -2.22 -3.19 -0.61
N THR A 86 -3.36 -2.53 -0.85
CA THR A 86 -3.91 -1.58 0.14
C THR A 86 -4.06 -2.18 1.53
N PRO A 87 -4.74 -3.32 1.76
CA PRO A 87 -4.87 -3.86 3.11
C PRO A 87 -3.51 -4.24 3.73
N ILE A 88 -2.57 -4.71 2.92
CA ILE A 88 -1.21 -5.09 3.38
C ILE A 88 -0.45 -3.85 3.85
N ILE A 89 -0.36 -2.83 3.00
CA ILE A 89 0.37 -1.59 3.29
C ILE A 89 -0.30 -0.83 4.42
N THR A 90 -1.62 -0.76 4.44
CA THR A 90 -2.37 -0.11 5.51
C THR A 90 -2.15 -0.82 6.84
N GLY A 91 -2.14 -2.16 6.85
CA GLY A 91 -1.83 -2.95 8.05
C GLY A 91 -0.40 -2.72 8.55
N LEU A 92 0.57 -2.64 7.64
CA LEU A 92 1.96 -2.32 7.96
C LEU A 92 2.11 -0.91 8.52
N LEU A 93 1.45 0.09 7.93
CA LEU A 93 1.46 1.47 8.44
C LEU A 93 0.87 1.57 9.84
N VAL A 94 -0.25 0.88 10.09
CA VAL A 94 -0.86 0.81 11.42
C VAL A 94 0.06 0.11 12.42
N PHE A 95 0.74 -0.96 12.00
CA PHE A 95 1.71 -1.65 12.85
C PHE A 95 2.92 -0.77 13.20
N ILE A 96 3.48 -0.05 12.23
CA ILE A 96 4.62 0.86 12.45
C ILE A 96 4.22 2.06 13.32
N SER A 97 2.94 2.46 13.27
CA SER A 97 2.44 3.58 14.07
C SER A 97 2.14 3.22 15.53
N ASP A 98 2.00 1.94 15.87
CA ASP A 98 1.68 1.48 17.23
C ASP A 98 2.92 0.92 17.94
N GLN A 99 3.60 1.78 18.72
CA GLN A 99 4.76 1.40 19.53
C GLN A 99 4.45 0.28 20.53
N LYS A 100 3.26 0.28 21.14
CA LYS A 100 2.88 -0.75 22.11
C LYS A 100 2.76 -2.12 21.45
N ARG A 101 2.20 -2.18 20.24
CA ARG A 101 2.10 -3.42 19.46
C ARG A 101 3.48 -3.92 18.99
N GLN A 102 4.41 -3.01 18.68
CA GLN A 102 5.80 -3.38 18.38
C GLN A 102 6.48 -3.99 19.59
N ASP A 103 6.32 -3.39 20.75
CA ASP A 103 6.89 -3.89 22.01
C ASP A 103 6.33 -5.26 22.38
N GLU A 104 5.01 -5.47 22.23
CA GLU A 104 4.38 -6.78 22.48
C GLU A 104 4.88 -7.85 21.51
N VAL A 105 5.03 -7.54 20.22
CA VAL A 105 5.60 -8.49 19.24
C VAL A 105 7.06 -8.79 19.54
N TYR A 106 7.84 -7.76 19.88
CA TYR A 106 9.25 -7.90 20.23
C TYR A 106 9.44 -8.75 21.49
N GLN A 107 8.65 -8.51 22.55
CA GLN A 107 8.69 -9.31 23.78
C GLN A 107 8.24 -10.75 23.52
N ASN A 108 7.20 -10.98 22.71
CA ASN A 108 6.78 -12.33 22.35
C ASN A 108 7.85 -13.10 21.56
N ILE A 109 8.57 -12.44 20.65
CA ILE A 109 9.68 -13.04 19.90
C ILE A 109 10.86 -13.31 20.84
N LYS A 110 11.20 -12.33 21.69
CA LYS A 110 12.26 -12.48 22.69
C LYS A 110 11.95 -13.66 23.63
N ASP A 111 10.73 -13.78 24.13
CA ASP A 111 10.30 -14.88 24.99
C ASP A 111 10.31 -16.23 24.29
N LYS A 112 10.00 -16.27 22.98
CA LYS A 112 9.94 -17.49 22.19
C LYS A 112 11.31 -18.02 21.78
N TYR A 113 12.28 -17.13 21.53
CA TYR A 113 13.61 -17.49 21.00
C TYR A 113 14.76 -17.28 21.99
N LEU A 114 14.56 -16.54 23.09
CA LEU A 114 15.54 -16.28 24.15
C LEU A 114 14.91 -16.50 25.55
N PRO A 115 14.57 -17.75 25.91
CA PRO A 115 13.90 -18.06 27.18
C PRO A 115 14.78 -17.87 28.43
N PHE A 116 16.10 -17.70 28.27
CA PHE A 116 17.07 -17.64 29.37
C PHE A 116 16.98 -16.40 30.27
N ASN A 117 16.15 -15.41 29.94
CA ASN A 117 16.01 -14.18 30.74
C ASN A 117 14.85 -14.23 31.75
N LYS A 118 14.20 -15.39 31.94
CA LYS A 118 13.07 -15.57 32.88
C LYS A 118 13.50 -16.00 34.30
N GLU A 119 14.79 -16.27 34.54
CA GLU A 119 15.25 -16.78 35.84
C GLU A 119 15.71 -15.69 36.84
N ASP A 120 15.96 -14.45 36.42
CA ASP A 120 16.51 -13.40 37.31
C ASP A 120 15.44 -12.52 38.01
N LYS A 121 14.28 -13.10 38.34
CA LYS A 121 13.33 -12.50 39.29
C LYS A 121 12.99 -13.49 40.40
N LYS A 122 13.95 -13.73 41.29
CA LYS A 122 13.70 -14.12 42.67
C LYS A 122 14.62 -13.35 43.60
#